data_AF-A0A225DRU2-F1
#
_entry.id   AF-A0A225DRU2-F1
#
_cell.length_a   1.000
_cell.length_b   1.000
_cell.length_c   1.000
_cell.angle_alpha   90.00
_cell.angle_beta   90.00
_cell.angle_gamma   90.00
#
_symmetry.space_group_name_H-M   'P 1'
#
loop_
_entity.id
_entity.type
_entity.pdbx_description
1 polymer ?
#
loop_
_entity_poly.entity_id
_entity_poly.type
_entity_poly.pdbx_seq_one_letter_code
_entity_poly.pdbx_strand_id
1 'polypeptide(L)'
;MTAREGFKVFEAGNATGAIENLRELGAPDLIVLDPVLPGMDGYEFCRVIRQSSNLKKVPVIVFAKKDGLLDKFRGKVTGIDMFLPKPLRPDLLLQAVHMFCPPMLIV
;
A
#
# COMPACT_ATOMS: atom_id res chain seq x y z
N MET A 1 6.15 -8.42 -11.76
CA MET A 1 4.83 -8.78 -12.34
C MET A 1 3.96 -7.56 -12.64
N THR A 2 4.15 -6.42 -11.99
CA THR A 2 3.36 -5.18 -12.18
C THR A 2 3.79 -4.32 -13.39
N ALA A 3 5.08 -4.33 -13.77
CA ALA A 3 5.55 -3.59 -14.95
C ALA A 3 5.01 -4.11 -16.30
N ARG A 4 4.45 -5.33 -16.35
CA ARG A 4 3.92 -5.93 -17.60
C ARG A 4 2.48 -5.48 -17.93
N GLU A 5 1.82 -4.80 -17.00
CA GLU A 5 0.43 -4.32 -17.12
C GLU A 5 0.35 -2.79 -17.27
N GLY A 6 1.47 -2.11 -17.54
CA GLY A 6 1.52 -0.66 -17.72
C GLY A 6 1.60 0.16 -16.42
N PHE A 7 1.72 -0.48 -15.26
CA PHE A 7 1.93 0.23 -14.00
C PHE A 7 3.39 0.70 -13.84
N LYS A 8 3.56 1.95 -13.42
CA LYS A 8 4.84 2.48 -12.94
C LYS A 8 5.01 2.11 -11.46
N VAL A 9 6.05 1.36 -11.15
CA VAL A 9 6.26 0.78 -9.82
C VAL A 9 7.53 1.36 -9.22
N PHE A 10 7.44 1.78 -7.96
CA PHE A 10 8.57 2.25 -7.18
C PHE A 10 8.69 1.39 -5.93
N GLU A 11 9.89 0.90 -5.67
CA GLU A 11 10.17 0.03 -4.54
C GLU A 11 10.98 0.79 -3.48
N ALA A 12 10.69 0.51 -2.22
CA ALA A 12 11.43 1.02 -1.08
C ALA A 12 11.66 -0.12 -0.08
N GLY A 13 12.91 -0.30 0.35
CA GLY A 13 13.29 -1.36 1.29
C GLY A 13 12.98 -1.04 2.76
N ASN A 14 12.58 0.19 3.07
CA ASN A 14 12.23 0.65 4.42
C ASN A 14 11.29 1.87 4.34
N ALA A 15 10.72 2.25 5.48
CA ALA A 15 9.76 3.35 5.56
C ALA A 15 10.38 4.71 5.19
N THR A 16 11.64 4.97 5.55
CA THR A 16 12.31 6.24 5.24
C THR A 16 12.44 6.44 3.74
N GLY A 17 12.95 5.44 3.02
CA GLY A 17 13.06 5.49 1.55
C GLY A 17 11.69 5.57 0.87
N ALA A 18 10.66 4.95 1.46
CA ALA A 18 9.29 5.11 0.95
C ALA A 18 8.79 6.56 1.09
N ILE A 19 9.05 7.21 2.24
CA ILE A 19 8.69 8.62 2.45
C ILE A 19 9.47 9.54 1.50
N GLU A 20 10.76 9.30 1.29
CA GLU A 20 11.59 10.04 0.32
C GLU A 20 11.03 9.92 -1.09
N ASN A 21 10.74 8.70 -1.54
CA ASN A 21 10.10 8.45 -2.84
C ASN A 21 8.77 9.21 -2.98
N LEU A 22 7.92 9.21 -1.94
CA LEU A 22 6.63 9.92 -1.96
C LEU A 22 6.80 11.45 -2.03
N ARG A 23 7.90 11.99 -1.50
CA ARG A 23 8.22 13.43 -1.57
C ARG A 23 8.73 13.83 -2.95
N GLU A 24 9.57 12.99 -3.56
CA GLU A 24 10.17 13.28 -4.86
C GLU A 24 9.21 13.01 -6.04
N LEU A 25 8.45 11.92 -5.95
CA LEU A 25 7.61 11.43 -7.05
C LEU A 25 6.16 11.90 -6.94
N GLY A 26 5.75 12.38 -5.76
CA GLY A 26 4.37 12.75 -5.46
C GLY A 26 3.49 11.58 -5.02
N ALA A 27 2.17 11.80 -5.03
CA ALA A 27 1.20 10.81 -4.57
C ALA A 27 0.99 9.71 -5.62
N PRO A 28 1.18 8.42 -5.29
CA PRO A 28 0.87 7.32 -6.18
C PRO A 28 -0.64 7.02 -6.16
N ASP A 29 -1.09 6.25 -7.14
CA ASP A 29 -2.47 5.77 -7.19
C ASP A 29 -2.76 4.69 -6.13
N LEU A 30 -1.72 3.99 -5.66
CA LEU A 30 -1.82 2.90 -4.70
C LEU A 30 -0.50 2.68 -3.98
N ILE A 31 -0.59 2.41 -2.67
CA ILE A 31 0.53 1.95 -1.85
C ILE A 31 0.30 0.50 -1.45
N VAL A 32 1.35 -0.30 -1.59
CA VAL A 32 1.38 -1.68 -1.14
C VAL A 32 2.53 -1.84 -0.16
N LEU A 33 2.26 -2.29 1.07
CA LEU A 33 3.29 -2.44 2.09
C LEU A 33 3.24 -3.78 2.82
N ASP A 34 4.40 -4.15 3.37
CA ASP A 34 4.52 -5.14 4.43
C ASP A 34 4.29 -4.43 5.78
N PRO A 35 3.46 -4.98 6.71
CA PRO A 35 3.32 -4.40 8.05
C PRO A 35 4.63 -4.44 8.85
N VAL A 36 5.54 -5.36 8.52
CA VAL A 36 6.87 -5.42 9.16
C VAL A 36 7.88 -4.79 8.22
N LEU A 37 8.23 -3.52 8.47
CA LEU A 37 9.31 -2.83 7.78
C LEU A 37 10.54 -2.73 8.71
N PRO A 38 11.76 -2.73 8.17
CA PRO A 38 12.94 -2.38 8.96
C PRO A 38 12.83 -0.94 9.47
N GLY A 39 12.93 -0.75 10.79
CA GLY A 39 13.01 0.56 11.45
C GLY A 39 11.67 1.26 11.76
N MET A 40 10.56 0.88 11.13
CA MET A 40 9.23 1.47 11.39
C MET A 40 8.14 0.41 11.23
N ASP A 41 7.07 0.51 12.01
CA ASP A 41 5.89 -0.32 11.82
C ASP A 41 5.07 0.18 10.61
N GLY A 42 4.62 -0.70 9.71
CA GLY A 42 3.75 -0.33 8.58
C GLY A 42 2.46 0.40 8.99
N TYR A 43 1.95 0.14 10.20
CA TYR A 43 0.83 0.88 10.78
C TYR A 43 1.19 2.33 11.13
N GLU A 44 2.42 2.57 11.59
CA GLU A 44 2.94 3.91 11.87
C GLU A 44 3.18 4.67 10.57
N PHE A 45 3.76 4.00 9.56
CA PHE A 45 3.89 4.55 8.21
C PHE A 45 2.54 5.02 7.67
N CYS A 46 1.48 4.21 7.80
CA CYS A 46 0.12 4.59 7.42
C CYS A 46 -0.33 5.88 8.14
N ARG A 47 -0.10 5.99 9.46
CA ARG A 47 -0.44 7.22 10.20
C ARG A 47 0.29 8.44 9.67
N VAL A 48 1.58 8.32 9.36
CA VAL A 48 2.41 9.41 8.82
C VAL A 48 1.85 9.89 7.48
N ILE A 49 1.61 8.98 6.52
CA ILE A 49 1.11 9.39 5.20
C ILE A 49 -0.31 9.97 5.27
N ARG A 50 -1.15 9.54 6.24
CA ARG A 50 -2.49 10.07 6.44
C ARG A 50 -2.52 11.51 6.97
N GLN A 51 -1.42 11.98 7.57
CA GLN A 51 -1.25 13.39 7.95
C GLN A 51 -0.92 14.29 6.75
N SER A 52 -0.45 13.72 5.63
CA SER A 52 -0.10 14.49 4.44
C SER A 52 -1.33 14.78 3.58
N SER A 53 -1.53 16.05 3.22
CA SER A 53 -2.72 16.49 2.47
C SER A 53 -2.87 15.83 1.09
N ASN A 54 -1.74 15.52 0.44
CA ASN A 54 -1.66 14.85 -0.86
C ASN A 54 -1.73 13.31 -0.76
N LEU A 55 -1.38 12.70 0.37
CA LEU A 55 -1.33 11.24 0.53
C LEU A 55 -2.49 10.66 1.33
N LYS A 56 -3.25 11.49 2.05
CA LYS A 56 -4.33 11.02 2.95
C LYS A 56 -5.43 10.20 2.28
N LYS A 57 -5.60 10.31 0.96
CA LYS A 57 -6.58 9.57 0.17
C LYS A 57 -5.99 8.42 -0.64
N VAL A 58 -4.66 8.27 -0.64
CA VAL A 58 -4.00 7.21 -1.40
C VAL A 58 -4.38 5.87 -0.77
N PRO A 59 -4.97 4.92 -1.54
CA PRO A 59 -5.34 3.63 -1.00
C PRO A 59 -4.11 2.83 -0.57
N VAL A 60 -4.25 2.09 0.51
CA VAL A 60 -3.16 1.34 1.14
C VAL A 60 -3.55 -0.12 1.33
N ILE A 61 -2.77 -1.01 0.71
CA ILE A 61 -2.89 -2.46 0.85
C ILE A 61 -1.75 -2.99 1.73
N VAL A 62 -2.07 -3.84 2.71
CA VAL A 62 -1.10 -4.44 3.64
C VAL A 62 -1.03 -5.96 3.49
N PHE A 63 0.17 -6.52 3.41
CA PHE A 63 0.39 -7.97 3.39
C PHE A 63 0.59 -8.58 4.78
N ALA A 64 -0.42 -9.20 5.37
CA ALA A 64 -0.32 -9.76 6.73
C ALA A 64 -0.29 -11.30 6.76
N LYS A 65 0.46 -11.89 7.71
CA LYS A 65 0.43 -13.36 7.98
C LYS A 65 -0.87 -13.81 8.66
N LYS A 66 -1.54 -12.92 9.38
CA LYS A 66 -2.79 -13.18 10.10
C LYS A 66 -3.68 -11.94 10.04
N ASP A 67 -4.96 -12.16 9.86
CA ASP A 67 -6.04 -11.17 9.82
C ASP A 67 -6.87 -11.23 11.11
N GLY A 68 -6.18 -11.31 12.25
CA GLY A 68 -6.80 -11.37 13.57
C GLY A 68 -7.62 -10.12 13.88
N LEU A 69 -8.49 -10.19 14.90
CA LEU A 69 -9.30 -9.05 15.34
C LEU A 69 -8.46 -7.79 15.61
N LEU A 70 -7.25 -7.97 16.14
CA LEU A 70 -6.34 -6.86 16.42
C LEU A 70 -5.86 -6.17 15.13
N ASP A 71 -5.46 -6.92 14.10
CA ASP A 71 -5.01 -6.36 12.82
C ASP A 71 -6.14 -5.65 12.09
N LYS A 72 -7.36 -6.20 12.14
CA LYS A 72 -8.57 -5.54 11.61
C LYS A 72 -8.85 -4.22 12.33
N PHE A 73 -8.71 -4.19 13.65
CA PHE A 73 -8.89 -2.98 14.45
C PHE A 73 -7.80 -1.93 14.12
N ARG A 74 -6.53 -2.35 14.11
CA ARG A 74 -5.40 -1.47 13.75
C ARG A 74 -5.57 -0.92 12.35
N GLY A 75 -6.00 -1.73 11.39
CA GLY A 75 -6.29 -1.32 10.03
C GLY A 75 -7.31 -0.18 9.96
N LYS A 76 -8.45 -0.35 10.64
CA LYS A 76 -9.47 0.71 10.71
C LYS A 76 -8.96 2.01 11.30
N VAL A 77 -8.14 1.95 12.35
CA VAL A 77 -7.64 3.14 13.05
C VAL A 77 -6.51 3.83 12.28
N THR A 78 -5.77 3.11 11.44
CA THR A 78 -4.61 3.63 10.70
C THR A 78 -4.92 4.00 9.25
N GLY A 79 -6.14 3.71 8.79
CA GLY A 79 -6.58 4.03 7.43
C GLY A 79 -6.04 3.07 6.38
N ILE A 80 -5.85 1.79 6.75
CA ILE A 80 -5.56 0.70 5.79
C ILE A 80 -6.86 0.30 5.10
N ASP A 81 -6.84 0.25 3.78
CA ASP A 81 -8.01 0.00 2.94
C ASP A 81 -8.23 -1.50 2.71
N MET A 82 -7.15 -2.28 2.62
CA MET A 82 -7.24 -3.73 2.38
C MET A 82 -6.08 -4.50 2.99
N PHE A 83 -6.38 -5.71 3.46
CA PHE A 83 -5.37 -6.70 3.86
C PHE A 83 -5.34 -7.86 2.87
N LEU A 84 -4.15 -8.23 2.43
CA LEU A 84 -3.90 -9.41 1.62
C LEU A 84 -3.12 -10.45 2.44
N PRO A 85 -3.51 -11.74 2.38
CA PRO A 85 -2.85 -12.78 3.16
C PRO A 85 -1.46 -13.12 2.61
N LYS A 86 -0.54 -13.47 3.50
CA LYS A 86 0.74 -14.13 3.14
C LYS A 86 0.54 -15.66 3.07
N PRO A 87 1.20 -16.37 2.12
CA PRO A 87 2.14 -15.87 1.11
C PRO A 87 1.46 -15.06 0.02
N LEU A 88 2.17 -14.06 -0.51
CA LEU A 88 1.64 -13.17 -1.55
C LEU A 88 1.27 -13.98 -2.81
N ARG A 89 -0.01 -13.91 -3.15
CA ARG A 89 -0.56 -14.49 -4.38
C ARG A 89 -0.64 -13.43 -5.47
N PRO A 90 0.06 -13.59 -6.61
CA PRO A 90 0.05 -12.60 -7.69
C PRO A 90 -1.35 -12.28 -8.22
N ASP A 91 -2.23 -13.27 -8.30
CA ASP A 91 -3.61 -13.13 -8.76
C ASP A 91 -4.45 -12.26 -7.82
N LEU A 92 -4.30 -12.44 -6.50
CA LEU A 92 -5.00 -11.61 -5.51
C LEU A 92 -4.46 -10.18 -5.49
N LEU A 93 -3.15 -10.01 -5.66
CA LEU A 93 -2.55 -8.69 -5.76
C LEU A 93 -3.07 -7.95 -7.00
N LEU A 94 -3.08 -8.59 -8.17
CA LEU A 94 -3.60 -7.99 -9.39
C LEU A 94 -5.08 -7.58 -9.26
N GLN A 95 -5.91 -8.44 -8.66
CA GLN A 95 -7.31 -8.09 -8.38
C GLN A 95 -7.44 -6.87 -7.47
N ALA A 96 -6.64 -6.80 -6.41
CA ALA A 96 -6.64 -5.66 -5.50
C ALA A 96 -6.17 -4.38 -6.20
N VAL A 97 -5.09 -4.47 -7.01
CA VAL A 97 -4.60 -3.34 -7.81
C VAL A 97 -5.70 -2.85 -8.77
N HIS A 98 -6.37 -3.73 -9.50
CA HIS A 98 -7.46 -3.33 -10.41
C HIS A 98 -8.69 -2.73 -9.69
N MET A 99 -8.91 -3.08 -8.42
CA MET A 99 -10.01 -2.50 -7.63
C MET A 99 -9.75 -1.03 -7.29
N PHE A 100 -8.49 -0.66 -7.03
CA PHE A 100 -8.11 0.70 -6.66
C PHE A 100 -7.60 1.54 -7.85
N CYS A 101 -7.02 0.89 -8.85
CA CYS A 101 -6.50 1.48 -10.08
C CYS A 101 -7.16 0.77 -11.27
N PRO A 102 -8.43 1.07 -11.57
CA PRO A 102 -9.11 0.46 -12.70
C PRO A 102 -8.35 0.79 -13.99
N PRO A 103 -8.19 -0.18 -14.91
CA PRO A 103 -7.59 0.10 -16.20
C PRO A 103 -8.37 1.21 -16.89
N MET A 104 -7.67 2.27 -17.29
CA MET A 104 -8.28 3.39 -17.99
C MET A 104 -8.89 2.85 -19.29
N LEU A 105 -10.22 2.85 -19.38
CA LEU A 105 -10.93 2.52 -20.61
C LEU A 105 -10.62 3.63 -21.61
N ILE A 106 -9.70 3.39 -22.53
CA ILE A 106 -9.54 4.22 -23.72
C ILE A 106 -10.71 3.83 -24.62
N VAL A 107 -11.76 4.66 -24.62
CA VAL A 107 -12.82 4.61 -25.63
C VAL A 107 -12.35 5.27 -26.92
#